data_AF-A0ABD1IY74-F1
#
_entry.id   AF-A0ABD1IY74-F1
#
_cell.length_a   1.000
_cell.length_b   1.000
_cell.length_c   1.000
_cell.angle_alpha   90.00
_cell.angle_beta   90.00
_cell.angle_gamma   90.00
#
_symmetry.space_group_name_H-M   'P 1'
#
loop_
_entity.id
_entity.type
_entity.pdbx_description
1 polymer ?
#
loop_
_entity_poly.entity_id
_entity_poly.type
_entity_poly.pdbx_seq_one_letter_code
_entity_poly.pdbx_strand_id
1 'polypeptide(L)'
;MAHIHLDDYFRVIFEEGILNVPVNRQNLRTSAMRFLEKRQELDHADASLQSKRNEFEVVREKIRERREKLNKNEEKAKEALLKFDRFIKDNDAKRSRGVKKAELQKAVVAQKEKELEDLKKEYSILLSKRDQLSNRVTRATVYHVFLTTLMKMSKKFEDITHLIGRFDTLLATRDQLLEQGKGAETHAERQHVELRRYVSEQSSVLLQLNNTLSKLQTELDTILAQACKLENTWNNIQSTAAKETLLLGQVKFGILNLYHVVGAETGEEDGVQVEDSVNQLEKIHVFIQDLTDISCGVSL
;
A
#
# COMPACT_ATOMS: atom_id res chain seq x y z
N MET A 1 158.76 1.41 -122.08
CA MET A 1 159.00 0.76 -120.78
C MET A 1 157.90 1.17 -119.83
N ALA A 2 157.32 0.17 -119.15
CA ALA A 2 156.52 0.15 -117.92
C ALA A 2 155.35 1.16 -117.79
N HIS A 3 154.08 0.75 -117.69
CA HIS A 3 153.38 -0.05 -116.65
C HIS A 3 153.09 0.65 -115.30
N ILE A 4 151.81 0.52 -114.93
CA ILE A 4 151.09 0.69 -113.64
C ILE A 4 150.29 2.01 -113.56
N HIS A 5 149.01 2.02 -113.94
CA HIS A 5 147.76 1.64 -113.22
C HIS A 5 147.31 2.67 -112.16
N LEU A 6 146.45 3.59 -112.59
CA LEU A 6 145.70 4.55 -111.75
C LEU A 6 144.17 4.30 -111.89
N ASP A 7 143.81 3.02 -112.02
CA ASP A 7 142.42 2.53 -111.99
C ASP A 7 141.84 2.56 -110.55
N ASP A 8 142.68 2.82 -109.54
CA ASP A 8 142.30 2.98 -108.13
C ASP A 8 142.01 4.44 -107.71
N TYR A 9 142.42 5.47 -108.48
CA TYR A 9 142.23 6.87 -108.04
C TYR A 9 140.85 7.45 -108.40
N PHE A 10 140.28 7.09 -109.56
CA PHE A 10 139.01 7.69 -109.98
C PHE A 10 137.76 6.93 -109.54
N ARG A 11 137.89 5.67 -109.10
CA ARG A 11 136.77 4.90 -108.52
C ARG A 11 136.27 5.51 -107.21
N VAL A 12 137.13 6.19 -106.44
CA VAL A 12 136.77 6.84 -105.16
C VAL A 12 136.11 8.21 -105.35
N ILE A 13 136.45 8.98 -106.39
CA ILE A 13 135.81 10.29 -106.63
C ILE A 13 134.46 10.16 -107.34
N PHE A 14 134.24 9.07 -108.08
CA PHE A 14 132.99 8.83 -108.80
C PHE A 14 131.84 8.27 -107.94
N GLU A 15 132.11 7.72 -106.74
CA GLU A 15 131.07 7.08 -105.92
C GLU A 15 130.47 7.97 -104.79
N GLU A 16 130.99 9.17 -104.50
CA GLU A 16 130.42 10.04 -103.45
C GLU A 16 130.08 11.50 -103.86
N GLY A 17 130.31 11.91 -105.12
CA GLY A 17 130.35 13.36 -105.46
C GLY A 17 129.23 13.97 -106.31
N ILE A 18 128.43 13.20 -107.04
CA ILE A 18 127.48 13.76 -108.03
C ILE A 18 126.07 13.24 -107.76
N LEU A 19 125.34 13.87 -106.81
CA LEU A 19 123.90 14.13 -106.98
C LEU A 19 123.25 14.98 -105.86
N ASN A 20 123.90 15.99 -105.28
CA ASN A 20 123.21 16.81 -104.26
C ASN A 20 123.66 18.27 -104.19
N VAL A 21 123.16 19.12 -105.10
CA VAL A 21 122.87 20.56 -104.88
C VAL A 21 121.72 21.00 -105.81
N PRO A 22 120.74 21.80 -105.36
CA PRO A 22 119.35 21.69 -105.79
C PRO A 22 119.00 22.58 -106.99
N VAL A 23 118.27 22.01 -107.95
CA VAL A 23 117.62 22.81 -108.99
C VAL A 23 116.17 23.05 -108.59
N ASN A 24 115.91 24.28 -108.18
CA ASN A 24 114.58 24.86 -107.98
C ASN A 24 113.76 24.71 -109.27
N ARG A 25 112.94 23.66 -109.37
CA ARG A 25 112.00 23.40 -110.47
C ARG A 25 110.58 23.84 -110.10
N GLN A 26 110.36 25.14 -109.89
CA GLN A 26 109.00 25.68 -109.82
C GLN A 26 108.31 25.85 -111.19
N ASN A 27 108.98 25.55 -112.31
CA ASN A 27 108.50 25.95 -113.64
C ASN A 27 108.28 24.81 -114.64
N LEU A 28 107.70 23.67 -114.26
CA LEU A 28 107.00 22.77 -115.19
C LEU A 28 105.90 21.95 -114.48
N ARG A 29 104.83 22.62 -114.03
CA ARG A 29 103.52 21.96 -113.86
C ARG A 29 102.65 22.31 -115.07
N THR A 30 102.52 21.40 -116.02
CA THR A 30 101.64 21.53 -117.20
C THR A 30 100.19 21.78 -116.76
N SER A 31 99.38 22.52 -117.52
CA SER A 31 97.96 22.79 -117.18
C SER A 31 97.17 21.49 -116.92
N ALA A 32 97.53 20.40 -117.58
CA ALA A 32 97.02 19.05 -117.35
C ALA A 32 97.28 18.50 -115.94
N MET A 33 98.43 18.82 -115.33
CA MET A 33 98.81 18.33 -113.98
C MET A 33 98.07 19.11 -112.87
N ARG A 34 97.85 20.42 -113.04
CA ARG A 34 97.00 21.24 -112.14
C ARG A 34 95.52 20.88 -112.27
N PHE A 35 95.07 20.56 -113.49
CA PHE A 35 93.71 20.06 -113.72
C PHE A 35 93.52 18.69 -113.05
N LEU A 36 94.52 17.81 -113.10
CA LEU A 36 94.51 16.52 -112.39
C LEU A 36 94.55 16.69 -110.87
N GLU A 37 95.36 17.60 -110.33
CA GLU A 37 95.36 17.90 -108.89
C GLU A 37 94.03 18.52 -108.43
N LYS A 38 93.46 19.47 -109.18
CA LYS A 38 92.13 20.03 -108.86
C LYS A 38 91.00 19.01 -109.00
N ARG A 39 91.13 18.07 -109.94
CA ARG A 39 90.20 16.93 -110.08
C ARG A 39 90.36 15.96 -108.92
N GLN A 40 91.58 15.64 -108.50
CA GLN A 40 91.84 14.83 -107.30
C GLN A 40 91.36 15.51 -106.01
N GLU A 41 91.54 16.82 -105.87
CA GLU A 41 91.00 17.60 -104.74
C GLU A 41 89.48 17.63 -104.74
N LEU A 42 88.85 17.80 -105.90
CA LEU A 42 87.39 17.72 -106.05
C LEU A 42 86.89 16.30 -105.75
N ASP A 43 87.50 15.26 -106.31
CA ASP A 43 87.14 13.86 -106.04
C ASP A 43 87.34 13.51 -104.57
N HIS A 44 88.38 14.04 -103.91
CA HIS A 44 88.62 13.85 -102.49
C HIS A 44 87.60 14.62 -101.62
N ALA A 45 87.29 15.87 -101.96
CA ALA A 45 86.29 16.66 -101.27
C ALA A 45 84.88 16.08 -101.46
N ASP A 46 84.57 15.56 -102.65
CA ASP A 46 83.30 14.91 -102.97
C ASP A 46 83.19 13.56 -102.25
N ALA A 47 84.26 12.77 -102.19
CA ALA A 47 84.33 11.57 -101.36
C ALA A 47 84.16 11.88 -99.86
N SER A 48 84.71 12.99 -99.36
CA SER A 48 84.57 13.44 -97.98
C SER A 48 83.15 13.93 -97.68
N LEU A 49 82.54 14.69 -98.60
CA LEU A 49 81.14 15.11 -98.55
C LEU A 49 80.18 13.91 -98.59
N GLN A 50 80.45 12.93 -99.44
CA GLN A 50 79.68 11.69 -99.53
C GLN A 50 79.79 10.88 -98.22
N SER A 51 80.99 10.78 -97.64
CA SER A 51 81.21 10.17 -96.33
C SER A 51 80.41 10.89 -95.22
N LYS A 52 80.47 12.22 -95.15
CA LYS A 52 79.70 13.01 -94.17
C LYS A 52 78.19 12.90 -94.40
N ARG A 53 77.72 12.90 -95.65
CA ARG A 53 76.30 12.68 -95.98
C ARG A 53 75.83 11.31 -95.49
N ASN A 54 76.61 10.26 -95.73
CA ASN A 54 76.31 8.91 -95.24
C ASN A 54 76.31 8.86 -93.71
N GLU A 55 77.26 9.51 -93.02
CA GLU A 55 77.27 9.63 -91.56
C GLU A 55 76.03 10.35 -91.01
N PHE A 56 75.64 11.48 -91.60
CA PHE A 56 74.43 12.21 -91.23
C PHE A 56 73.15 11.42 -91.50
N GLU A 57 73.13 10.63 -92.57
CA GLU A 57 72.01 9.73 -92.86
C GLU A 57 71.88 8.64 -91.80
N VAL A 58 72.99 7.97 -91.43
CA VAL A 58 73.01 7.00 -90.32
C VAL A 58 72.58 7.62 -88.98
N VAL A 59 73.02 8.84 -88.67
CA VAL A 59 72.62 9.54 -87.43
C VAL A 59 71.14 9.94 -87.48
N ARG A 60 70.64 10.45 -88.61
CA ARG A 60 69.22 10.78 -88.79
C ARG A 60 68.34 9.54 -88.64
N GLU A 61 68.77 8.40 -89.18
CA GLU A 61 68.08 7.13 -89.02
C GLU A 61 68.04 6.67 -87.56
N LYS A 62 69.16 6.72 -86.83
CA LYS A 62 69.17 6.41 -85.38
C LYS A 62 68.27 7.33 -84.56
N ILE A 63 68.24 8.63 -84.89
CA ILE A 63 67.34 9.60 -84.22
C ILE A 63 65.88 9.29 -84.55
N ARG A 64 65.57 8.96 -85.80
CA ARG A 64 64.23 8.55 -86.24
C ARG A 64 63.78 7.31 -85.49
N GLU A 65 64.58 6.26 -85.46
CA GLU A 65 64.30 5.05 -84.70
C GLU A 65 64.09 5.34 -83.20
N ARG A 66 64.91 6.21 -82.61
CA ARG A 66 64.78 6.56 -81.18
C ARG A 66 63.51 7.37 -80.91
N ARG A 67 63.13 8.28 -81.81
CA ARG A 67 61.85 9.01 -81.73
C ARG A 67 60.66 8.07 -81.87
N GLU A 68 60.69 7.14 -82.81
CA GLU A 68 59.63 6.15 -82.98
C GLU A 68 59.51 5.23 -81.76
N LYS A 69 60.63 4.77 -81.20
CA LYS A 69 60.65 3.98 -79.95
C LYS A 69 60.10 4.79 -78.77
N LEU A 70 60.47 6.06 -78.65
CA LEU A 70 59.97 6.95 -77.59
C LEU A 70 58.45 7.16 -77.73
N ASN A 71 57.96 7.44 -78.93
CA ASN A 71 56.53 7.64 -79.18
C ASN A 71 55.72 6.38 -78.86
N LYS A 72 56.20 5.20 -79.29
CA LYS A 72 55.59 3.91 -78.94
C LYS A 72 55.57 3.66 -77.43
N ASN A 73 56.63 4.05 -76.72
CA ASN A 73 56.68 3.92 -75.26
C ASN A 73 55.73 4.89 -74.56
N GLU A 74 55.61 6.12 -75.07
CA GLU A 74 54.67 7.12 -74.55
C GLU A 74 53.21 6.68 -74.75
N GLU A 75 52.86 6.16 -75.93
CA GLU A 75 51.53 5.60 -76.20
C GLU A 75 51.21 4.44 -75.25
N LYS A 76 52.15 3.49 -75.06
CA LYS A 76 52.00 2.40 -74.09
C LYS A 76 51.81 2.91 -72.66
N ALA A 77 52.54 3.96 -72.26
CA ALA A 77 52.40 4.56 -70.94
C ALA A 77 51.03 5.23 -70.75
N LYS A 78 50.54 5.97 -71.76
CA LYS A 78 49.20 6.56 -71.77
C LYS A 78 48.11 5.49 -71.67
N GLU A 79 48.21 4.41 -72.45
CA GLU A 79 47.30 3.28 -72.36
C GLU A 79 47.31 2.61 -70.99
N ALA A 80 48.50 2.41 -70.41
CA ALA A 80 48.65 1.85 -69.06
C ALA A 80 47.99 2.75 -68.01
N LEU A 81 48.20 4.07 -68.06
CA LEU A 81 47.53 5.03 -67.17
C LEU A 81 46.01 4.95 -67.26
N LEU A 82 45.45 4.87 -68.47
CA LEU A 82 44.00 4.72 -68.65
C LEU A 82 43.46 3.37 -68.14
N LYS A 83 44.27 2.30 -68.18
CA LYS A 83 43.92 1.01 -67.59
C LYS A 83 43.99 1.06 -66.06
N PHE A 84 45.01 1.72 -65.50
CA PHE A 84 45.15 1.91 -64.05
C PHE A 84 44.04 2.78 -63.47
N ASP A 85 43.71 3.92 -64.09
CA ASP A 85 42.63 4.78 -63.63
C ASP A 85 41.28 4.04 -63.63
N ARG A 86 41.00 3.26 -64.69
CA ARG A 86 39.83 2.36 -64.72
C ARG A 86 39.87 1.32 -63.60
N PHE A 87 41.01 0.68 -63.38
CA PHE A 87 41.18 -0.30 -62.30
C PHE A 87 40.95 0.30 -60.91
N ILE A 88 41.48 1.51 -60.63
CA ILE A 88 41.28 2.21 -59.36
C ILE A 88 39.80 2.54 -59.16
N LYS A 89 39.12 3.12 -60.17
CA LYS A 89 37.69 3.41 -60.11
C LYS A 89 36.84 2.15 -59.87
N ASP A 90 37.15 1.05 -60.55
CA ASP A 90 36.46 -0.23 -60.35
C ASP A 90 36.72 -0.82 -58.96
N ASN A 91 37.95 -0.70 -58.45
CA ASN A 91 38.31 -1.17 -57.11
C ASN A 91 37.61 -0.35 -56.02
N ASP A 92 37.63 0.99 -56.15
CA ASP A 92 36.93 1.89 -55.24
C ASP A 92 35.41 1.65 -55.28
N ALA A 93 34.83 1.39 -56.46
CA ALA A 93 33.43 1.01 -56.58
C ALA A 93 33.13 -0.32 -55.88
N LYS A 94 34.00 -1.34 -56.02
CA LYS A 94 33.87 -2.62 -55.30
C LYS A 94 34.01 -2.44 -53.79
N ARG A 95 34.99 -1.66 -53.33
CA ARG A 95 35.20 -1.33 -51.92
C ARG A 95 33.98 -0.61 -51.34
N SER A 96 33.49 0.43 -52.03
CA SER A 96 32.31 1.20 -51.62
C SER A 96 31.06 0.31 -51.50
N ARG A 97 30.81 -0.57 -52.49
CA ARG A 97 29.72 -1.56 -52.41
C ARG A 97 29.89 -2.53 -51.25
N GLY A 98 31.11 -3.01 -51.02
CA GLY A 98 31.45 -3.89 -49.90
C GLY A 98 31.17 -3.24 -48.55
N VAL A 99 31.62 -1.99 -48.36
CA VAL A 99 31.37 -1.21 -47.14
C VAL A 99 29.88 -0.99 -46.92
N LYS A 100 29.14 -0.51 -47.94
CA LYS A 100 27.69 -0.31 -47.83
C LYS A 100 26.95 -1.60 -47.48
N LYS A 101 27.33 -2.73 -48.10
CA LYS A 101 26.73 -4.03 -47.79
C LYS A 101 27.02 -4.45 -46.35
N ALA A 102 28.25 -4.25 -45.87
CA ALA A 102 28.63 -4.56 -44.50
C ALA A 102 27.89 -3.68 -43.48
N GLU A 103 27.72 -2.38 -43.76
CA GLU A 103 26.94 -1.46 -42.92
C GLU A 103 25.47 -1.86 -42.84
N LEU A 104 24.85 -2.18 -43.99
CA LEU A 104 23.47 -2.68 -44.03
C LEU A 104 23.32 -3.98 -43.22
N GLN A 105 24.26 -4.92 -43.38
CA GLN A 105 24.24 -6.17 -42.61
C GLN A 105 24.39 -5.92 -41.12
N LYS A 106 25.30 -5.02 -40.70
CA LYS A 106 25.45 -4.64 -39.28
C LYS A 106 24.17 -4.03 -38.72
N ALA A 107 23.50 -3.16 -39.47
CA ALA A 107 22.24 -2.57 -39.04
C ALA A 107 21.14 -3.63 -38.84
N VAL A 108 21.03 -4.59 -39.78
CA VAL A 108 20.08 -5.71 -39.68
C VAL A 108 20.39 -6.59 -38.47
N VAL A 109 21.67 -6.93 -38.24
CA VAL A 109 22.08 -7.72 -37.07
C VAL A 109 21.73 -6.99 -35.77
N ALA A 110 22.06 -5.71 -35.65
CA ALA A 110 21.73 -4.92 -34.46
C ALA A 110 20.22 -4.85 -34.20
N GLN A 111 19.41 -4.71 -35.26
CA GLN A 111 17.95 -4.76 -35.13
C GLN A 111 17.48 -6.14 -34.61
N LYS A 112 18.01 -7.23 -35.18
CA LYS A 112 17.63 -8.60 -34.78
C LYS A 112 18.11 -8.94 -33.37
N GLU A 113 19.26 -8.46 -32.94
CA GLU A 113 19.74 -8.61 -31.58
C GLU A 113 18.83 -7.91 -30.57
N LYS A 114 18.35 -6.70 -30.90
CA LYS A 114 17.38 -5.99 -30.07
C LYS A 114 16.04 -6.74 -29.99
N GLU A 115 15.49 -7.16 -31.13
CA GLU A 115 14.25 -7.96 -31.18
C GLU A 115 14.39 -9.25 -30.36
N LEU A 116 15.55 -9.91 -30.43
CA LEU A 116 15.84 -11.13 -29.67
C LEU A 116 15.92 -10.87 -28.16
N GLU A 117 16.52 -9.75 -27.75
CA GLU A 117 16.60 -9.37 -26.34
C GLU A 117 15.21 -9.01 -25.77
N ASP A 118 14.39 -8.28 -26.52
CA ASP A 118 13.03 -7.96 -26.13
C ASP A 118 12.17 -9.23 -26.02
N LEU A 119 12.29 -10.15 -26.99
CA LEU A 119 11.57 -11.42 -26.97
C LEU A 119 12.02 -12.34 -25.83
N LYS A 120 13.31 -12.33 -25.46
CA LYS A 120 13.82 -13.06 -24.29
C LYS A 120 13.21 -12.55 -22.98
N LYS A 121 13.07 -11.23 -22.83
CA LYS A 121 12.42 -10.63 -21.66
C LYS A 121 10.95 -11.06 -21.59
N GLU A 122 10.21 -10.96 -22.68
CA GLU A 122 8.81 -11.41 -22.74
C GLU A 122 8.69 -12.91 -22.40
N TYR A 123 9.56 -13.74 -22.96
CA TYR A 123 9.60 -15.17 -22.66
C TYR A 123 9.81 -15.42 -21.16
N SER A 124 10.74 -14.71 -20.51
CA SER A 124 11.00 -14.86 -19.08
C SER A 124 9.79 -14.48 -18.20
N ILE A 125 9.04 -13.42 -18.59
CA ILE A 125 7.83 -12.98 -17.91
C ILE A 125 6.73 -14.04 -18.04
N LEU A 126 6.53 -14.55 -19.27
CA LEU A 126 5.56 -15.60 -19.54
C LEU A 126 5.89 -16.89 -18.80
N LEU A 127 7.18 -17.24 -18.70
CA LEU A 127 7.64 -18.39 -17.94
C LEU A 127 7.30 -18.27 -16.45
N SER A 128 7.59 -17.10 -15.85
CA SER A 128 7.23 -16.82 -14.45
C SER A 128 5.71 -16.90 -14.23
N LYS A 129 4.91 -16.34 -15.14
CA LYS A 129 3.44 -16.41 -15.07
C LYS A 129 2.93 -17.85 -15.17
N ARG A 130 3.50 -18.66 -16.07
CA ARG A 130 3.20 -20.09 -16.17
C ARG A 130 3.49 -20.79 -14.85
N ASP A 131 4.64 -20.53 -14.23
CA ASP A 131 5.03 -21.20 -12.98
C ASP A 131 4.14 -20.78 -11.82
N GLN A 132 3.76 -19.50 -11.73
CA GLN A 132 2.79 -19.03 -10.74
C GLN A 132 1.42 -19.72 -10.91
N LEU A 133 0.93 -19.82 -12.15
CA LEU A 133 -0.34 -20.50 -12.43
C LEU A 133 -0.25 -22.00 -12.13
N SER A 134 0.84 -22.66 -12.52
CA SER A 134 1.08 -24.07 -12.23
C SER A 134 1.08 -24.33 -10.73
N ASN A 135 1.78 -23.50 -9.95
CA ASN A 135 1.79 -23.59 -8.49
C ASN A 135 0.39 -23.39 -7.88
N ARG A 136 -0.41 -22.46 -8.41
CA ARG A 136 -1.80 -22.27 -7.97
C ARG A 136 -2.65 -23.51 -8.23
N VAL A 137 -2.51 -24.11 -9.42
CA VAL A 137 -3.21 -25.34 -9.78
C VAL A 137 -2.78 -26.48 -8.86
N THR A 138 -1.47 -26.70 -8.67
CA THR A 138 -0.96 -27.77 -7.79
C THR A 138 -1.48 -27.64 -6.35
N ARG A 139 -1.54 -26.42 -5.80
CA ARG A 139 -2.16 -26.18 -4.49
C ARG A 139 -3.66 -26.52 -4.48
N ALA A 140 -4.39 -26.14 -5.54
CA ALA A 140 -5.82 -26.43 -5.67
C ALA A 140 -6.13 -27.93 -5.89
N THR A 141 -5.21 -28.67 -6.51
CA THR A 141 -5.35 -30.11 -6.80
C THR A 141 -5.62 -30.92 -5.53
N VAL A 142 -4.99 -30.58 -4.40
CA VAL A 142 -5.21 -31.30 -3.13
C VAL A 142 -6.69 -31.24 -2.71
N TYR A 143 -7.30 -30.05 -2.78
CA TYR A 143 -8.71 -29.87 -2.46
C TYR A 143 -9.62 -30.55 -3.48
N HIS A 144 -9.28 -30.49 -4.77
CA HIS A 144 -10.05 -31.17 -5.81
C HIS A 144 -10.05 -32.69 -5.62
N VAL A 145 -8.89 -33.30 -5.32
CA VAL A 145 -8.75 -34.74 -5.03
C VAL A 145 -9.55 -35.11 -3.77
N PHE A 146 -9.48 -34.30 -2.73
CA PHE A 146 -10.26 -34.49 -1.51
C PHE A 146 -11.77 -34.46 -1.78
N LEU A 147 -12.27 -33.41 -2.45
CA LEU A 147 -13.69 -33.26 -2.79
C LEU A 147 -14.19 -34.38 -3.71
N THR A 148 -13.35 -34.79 -4.67
CA THR A 148 -13.66 -35.94 -5.54
C THR A 148 -13.79 -37.23 -4.74
N THR A 149 -12.89 -37.45 -3.76
CA THR A 149 -12.93 -38.63 -2.88
C THR A 149 -14.18 -38.62 -2.01
N LEU A 150 -14.52 -37.48 -1.39
CA LEU A 150 -15.74 -37.31 -0.60
C LEU A 150 -17.01 -37.55 -1.44
N MET A 151 -17.05 -37.02 -2.65
CA MET A 151 -18.17 -37.22 -3.58
C MET A 151 -18.35 -38.71 -3.89
N LYS A 152 -17.26 -39.43 -4.21
CA LYS A 152 -17.26 -40.88 -4.46
C LYS A 152 -17.73 -41.69 -3.24
N MET A 153 -17.34 -41.30 -2.03
CA MET A 153 -17.76 -41.97 -0.79
C MET A 153 -19.24 -41.74 -0.48
N SER A 154 -19.70 -40.49 -0.65
CA SER A 154 -21.06 -40.08 -0.31
C SER A 154 -22.10 -40.66 -1.28
N LYS A 155 -21.78 -40.76 -2.59
CA LYS A 155 -22.70 -41.18 -3.69
C LYS A 155 -24.00 -40.37 -3.79
N LYS A 156 -24.21 -39.34 -2.96
CA LYS A 156 -25.41 -38.48 -2.94
C LYS A 156 -25.30 -37.25 -3.83
N PHE A 157 -24.11 -36.95 -4.34
CA PHE A 157 -23.83 -35.75 -5.12
C PHE A 157 -23.31 -36.14 -6.50
N GLU A 158 -23.87 -35.52 -7.54
CA GLU A 158 -23.52 -35.77 -8.95
C GLU A 158 -22.17 -35.15 -9.31
N ASP A 159 -21.92 -33.92 -8.85
CA ASP A 159 -20.67 -33.21 -9.07
C ASP A 159 -20.18 -32.45 -7.82
N ILE A 160 -18.94 -31.98 -7.86
CA ILE A 160 -18.32 -31.20 -6.78
C ILE A 160 -19.06 -29.86 -6.60
N THR A 161 -19.58 -29.28 -7.68
CA THR A 161 -20.33 -28.01 -7.63
C THR A 161 -21.60 -28.16 -6.80
N HIS A 162 -22.36 -29.24 -6.98
CA HIS A 162 -23.56 -29.54 -6.22
C HIS A 162 -23.25 -29.78 -4.75
N LEU A 163 -22.13 -30.46 -4.44
CA LEU A 163 -21.64 -30.60 -3.07
C LEU A 163 -21.36 -29.23 -2.43
N ILE A 164 -20.63 -28.35 -3.13
CA ILE A 164 -20.33 -26.99 -2.66
C ILE A 164 -21.62 -26.19 -2.47
N GLY A 165 -22.54 -26.20 -3.44
CA GLY A 165 -23.81 -25.49 -3.34
C GLY A 165 -24.68 -25.94 -2.16
N ARG A 166 -24.67 -27.25 -1.84
CA ARG A 166 -25.33 -27.75 -0.63
C ARG A 166 -24.66 -27.24 0.64
N PHE A 167 -23.32 -27.21 0.70
CA PHE A 167 -22.60 -26.62 1.82
C PHE A 167 -22.89 -25.13 1.98
N ASP A 168 -22.92 -24.37 0.88
CA ASP A 168 -23.25 -22.93 0.89
C ASP A 168 -24.67 -22.70 1.41
N THR A 169 -25.64 -23.51 0.97
CA THR A 169 -27.02 -23.46 1.47
C THR A 169 -27.08 -23.76 2.97
N LEU A 170 -26.32 -24.74 3.45
CA LEU A 170 -26.24 -25.10 4.87
C LEU A 170 -25.59 -23.99 5.70
N LEU A 171 -24.54 -23.35 5.18
CA LEU A 171 -23.90 -22.20 5.83
C LEU A 171 -24.86 -21.02 5.91
N ALA A 172 -25.55 -20.68 4.81
CA ALA A 172 -26.56 -19.63 4.80
C ALA A 172 -27.69 -19.92 5.80
N THR A 173 -28.18 -21.17 5.85
CA THR A 173 -29.21 -21.58 6.81
C THR A 173 -28.71 -21.48 8.24
N ARG A 174 -27.46 -21.90 8.52
CA ARG A 174 -26.84 -21.77 9.84
C ARG A 174 -26.77 -20.32 10.26
N ASP A 175 -26.31 -19.44 9.39
CA ASP A 175 -26.15 -18.02 9.69
C ASP A 175 -27.50 -17.36 9.95
N GLN A 176 -28.53 -17.68 9.16
CA GLN A 176 -29.90 -17.24 9.42
C GLN A 176 -30.43 -17.73 10.78
N LEU A 177 -30.21 -19.01 11.13
CA LEU A 177 -30.64 -19.56 12.42
C LEU A 177 -29.93 -18.89 13.60
N LEU A 178 -28.64 -18.55 13.44
CA LEU A 178 -27.87 -17.82 14.46
C LEU A 178 -28.41 -16.40 14.64
N GLU A 179 -28.76 -15.71 13.57
CA GLU A 179 -29.39 -14.38 13.65
C GLU A 179 -30.77 -14.44 14.29
N GLN A 180 -31.60 -15.42 13.92
CA GLN A 180 -32.90 -15.64 14.55
C GLN A 180 -32.77 -15.97 16.04
N GLY A 181 -31.79 -16.80 16.42
CA GLY A 181 -31.49 -17.12 17.82
C GLY A 181 -31.12 -15.88 18.63
N LYS A 182 -30.22 -15.04 18.10
CA LYS A 182 -29.87 -13.75 18.72
C LYS A 182 -31.08 -12.83 18.83
N GLY A 183 -31.93 -12.78 17.80
CA GLY A 183 -33.18 -12.02 17.82
C GLY A 183 -34.12 -12.47 18.93
N ALA A 184 -34.32 -13.79 19.08
CA ALA A 184 -35.16 -14.36 20.13
C ALA A 184 -34.59 -14.09 21.53
N GLU A 185 -33.28 -14.26 21.73
CA GLU A 185 -32.59 -13.98 22.98
C GLU A 185 -32.72 -12.51 23.39
N THR A 186 -32.49 -11.58 22.46
CA THR A 186 -32.65 -10.14 22.73
C THR A 186 -34.10 -9.78 23.03
N HIS A 187 -35.09 -10.43 22.40
CA HIS A 187 -36.50 -10.22 22.71
C HIS A 187 -36.85 -10.74 24.10
N ALA A 188 -36.39 -11.95 24.44
CA ALA A 188 -36.59 -12.53 25.78
C ALA A 188 -35.94 -11.67 26.87
N GLU A 189 -34.71 -11.17 26.66
CA GLU A 189 -34.05 -10.29 27.62
C GLU A 189 -34.82 -8.97 27.81
N ARG A 190 -35.36 -8.39 26.74
CA ARG A 190 -36.24 -7.21 26.85
C ARG A 190 -37.47 -7.50 27.70
N GLN A 191 -38.17 -8.60 27.43
CA GLN A 191 -39.34 -9.01 28.23
C GLN A 191 -38.97 -9.27 29.70
N HIS A 192 -37.82 -9.89 29.97
CA HIS A 192 -37.33 -10.11 31.33
C HIS A 192 -37.00 -8.80 32.05
N VAL A 193 -36.38 -7.83 31.36
CA VAL A 193 -36.13 -6.49 31.91
C VAL A 193 -37.43 -5.76 32.21
N GLU A 194 -38.40 -5.79 31.29
CA GLU A 194 -39.72 -5.15 31.50
C GLU A 194 -40.47 -5.77 32.68
N LEU A 195 -40.47 -7.10 32.79
CA LEU A 195 -41.10 -7.81 33.91
C LEU A 195 -40.41 -7.47 35.23
N ARG A 196 -39.06 -7.48 35.28
CA ARG A 196 -38.30 -7.09 36.49
C ARG A 196 -38.63 -5.67 36.93
N ARG A 197 -38.73 -4.73 35.98
CA ARG A 197 -39.14 -3.35 36.25
C ARG A 197 -40.54 -3.30 36.85
N TYR A 198 -41.51 -3.96 36.22
CA TYR A 198 -42.89 -4.00 36.72
C TYR A 198 -42.99 -4.59 38.14
N VAL A 199 -42.32 -5.72 38.39
CA VAL A 199 -42.30 -6.34 39.73
C VAL A 199 -41.68 -5.42 40.78
N SER A 200 -40.59 -4.73 40.43
CA SER A 200 -39.95 -3.76 41.33
C SER A 200 -40.87 -2.58 41.65
N GLU A 201 -41.57 -2.04 40.65
CA GLU A 201 -42.54 -0.95 40.83
C GLU A 201 -43.70 -1.39 41.73
N GLN A 202 -44.29 -2.56 41.47
CA GLN A 202 -45.37 -3.10 42.30
C GLN A 202 -44.92 -3.39 43.73
N SER A 203 -43.72 -3.91 43.92
CA SER A 203 -43.15 -4.15 45.25
C SER A 203 -42.95 -2.83 46.02
N SER A 204 -42.52 -1.77 45.33
CA SER A 204 -42.41 -0.42 45.92
C SER A 204 -43.78 0.12 46.34
N VAL A 205 -44.81 -0.03 45.51
CA VAL A 205 -46.18 0.39 45.84
C VAL A 205 -46.72 -0.41 47.02
N LEU A 206 -46.53 -1.72 47.04
CA LEU A 206 -46.97 -2.58 48.14
C LEU A 206 -46.29 -2.20 49.45
N LEU A 207 -44.99 -1.88 49.41
CA LEU A 207 -44.26 -1.39 50.58
C LEU A 207 -44.81 -0.04 51.07
N GLN A 208 -45.13 0.88 50.16
CA GLN A 208 -45.77 2.15 50.52
C GLN A 208 -47.14 1.94 51.17
N LEU A 209 -47.98 1.08 50.59
CA LEU A 209 -49.29 0.75 51.15
C LEU A 209 -49.19 0.07 52.52
N ASN A 210 -48.27 -0.88 52.68
CA ASN A 210 -48.04 -1.54 53.97
C ASN A 210 -47.58 -0.56 55.05
N ASN A 211 -46.69 0.39 54.69
CA ASN A 211 -46.28 1.47 55.57
C ASN A 211 -47.47 2.36 55.96
N THR A 212 -48.37 2.71 55.03
CA THR A 212 -49.57 3.49 55.37
C THR A 212 -50.55 2.74 56.25
N LEU A 213 -50.75 1.43 55.99
CA LEU A 213 -51.59 0.57 56.80
C LEU A 213 -51.06 0.50 58.24
N SER A 214 -49.75 0.30 58.39
CA SER A 214 -49.09 0.26 59.70
C SER A 214 -49.28 1.57 60.47
N LYS A 215 -49.17 2.73 59.80
CA LYS A 215 -49.44 4.05 60.42
C LYS A 215 -50.89 4.16 60.91
N LEU A 216 -51.85 3.87 60.04
CA LEU A 216 -53.27 3.92 60.37
C LEU A 216 -53.62 2.98 61.53
N GLN A 217 -53.02 1.79 61.56
CA GLN A 217 -53.21 0.84 62.64
C GLN A 217 -52.65 1.37 63.96
N THR A 218 -51.44 1.95 63.96
CA THR A 218 -50.91 2.60 65.17
C THR A 218 -51.77 3.76 65.65
N GLU A 219 -52.32 4.58 64.74
CA GLU A 219 -53.23 5.66 65.10
C GLU A 219 -54.53 5.12 65.72
N LEU A 220 -55.12 4.08 65.12
CA LEU A 220 -56.31 3.42 65.67
C LEU A 220 -56.05 2.87 67.07
N ASP A 221 -54.95 2.14 67.27
CA ASP A 221 -54.58 1.59 68.57
C ASP A 221 -54.39 2.69 69.63
N THR A 222 -53.83 3.85 69.24
CA THR A 222 -53.69 4.99 70.16
C THR A 222 -55.04 5.59 70.55
N ILE A 223 -55.97 5.75 69.61
CA ILE A 223 -57.32 6.26 69.88
C ILE A 223 -58.10 5.29 70.76
N LEU A 224 -58.05 3.99 70.46
CA LEU A 224 -58.69 2.96 71.28
C LEU A 224 -58.13 2.92 72.70
N ALA A 225 -56.81 3.04 72.86
CA ALA A 225 -56.19 3.13 74.17
C ALA A 225 -56.64 4.39 74.95
N GLN A 226 -56.81 5.52 74.28
CA GLN A 226 -57.35 6.75 74.89
C GLN A 226 -58.82 6.59 75.28
N ALA A 227 -59.65 6.01 74.40
CA ALA A 227 -61.06 5.76 74.67
C ALA A 227 -61.24 4.86 75.89
N CYS A 228 -60.46 3.77 75.99
CA CYS A 228 -60.47 2.88 77.15
C CYS A 228 -60.05 3.60 78.44
N LYS A 229 -59.07 4.52 78.38
CA LYS A 229 -58.70 5.35 79.55
C LYS A 229 -59.86 6.25 79.99
N LEU A 230 -60.53 6.92 79.05
CA LEU A 230 -61.67 7.78 79.35
C LEU A 230 -62.84 6.98 79.92
N GLU A 231 -63.14 5.82 79.35
CA GLU A 231 -64.18 4.92 79.84
C GLU A 231 -63.88 4.44 81.27
N ASN A 232 -62.64 4.08 81.57
CA ASN A 232 -62.24 3.74 82.94
C ASN A 232 -62.41 4.91 83.91
N THR A 233 -62.04 6.14 83.51
CA THR A 233 -62.28 7.33 84.35
C THR A 233 -63.77 7.60 84.55
N TRP A 234 -64.59 7.42 83.52
CA TRP A 234 -66.03 7.57 83.59
C TRP A 234 -66.65 6.54 84.54
N ASN A 235 -66.28 5.26 84.42
CA ASN A 235 -66.73 4.19 85.31
C ASN A 235 -66.36 4.47 86.78
N ASN A 236 -65.17 5.02 87.03
CA ASN A 236 -64.76 5.43 88.39
C ASN A 236 -65.61 6.59 88.93
N ILE A 237 -65.88 7.60 88.11
CA ILE A 237 -66.77 8.71 88.48
C ILE A 237 -68.17 8.19 88.77
N GLN A 238 -68.71 7.34 87.90
CA GLN A 238 -70.04 6.75 88.07
C GLN A 238 -70.12 5.87 89.33
N SER A 239 -69.11 5.04 89.59
CA SER A 239 -69.04 4.24 90.81
C SER A 239 -68.98 5.10 92.06
N THR A 240 -68.21 6.19 92.02
CA THR A 240 -68.11 7.16 93.12
C THR A 240 -69.45 7.86 93.35
N ALA A 241 -70.09 8.36 92.30
CA ALA A 241 -71.41 8.98 92.38
C ALA A 241 -72.48 8.02 92.92
N ALA A 242 -72.45 6.73 92.52
CA ALA A 242 -73.34 5.71 93.05
C ALA A 242 -73.10 5.46 94.56
N LYS A 243 -71.84 5.45 95.01
CA LYS A 243 -71.50 5.36 96.44
C LYS A 243 -71.99 6.58 97.23
N GLU A 244 -71.75 7.78 96.74
CA GLU A 244 -72.24 9.03 97.37
C GLU A 244 -73.78 9.06 97.42
N THR A 245 -74.45 8.64 96.34
CA THR A 245 -75.92 8.54 96.29
C THR A 245 -76.45 7.52 97.29
N LEU A 246 -75.79 6.36 97.42
CA LEU A 246 -76.13 5.35 98.41
C LEU A 246 -75.92 5.88 99.84
N LEU A 247 -74.79 6.53 100.10
CA LEU A 247 -74.47 7.12 101.40
C LEU A 247 -75.49 8.20 101.78
N LEU A 248 -75.82 9.10 100.85
CA LEU A 248 -76.88 10.09 101.04
C LEU A 248 -78.21 9.42 101.35
N GLY A 249 -78.59 8.37 100.62
CA GLY A 249 -79.79 7.57 100.90
C GLY A 249 -79.78 6.94 102.29
N GLN A 250 -78.64 6.37 102.73
CA GLN A 250 -78.48 5.81 104.07
C GLN A 250 -78.58 6.87 105.16
N VAL A 251 -77.96 8.04 104.98
CA VAL A 251 -78.06 9.18 105.90
C VAL A 251 -79.50 9.67 105.99
N LYS A 252 -80.18 9.87 104.85
CA LYS A 252 -81.60 10.25 104.81
C LYS A 252 -82.48 9.24 105.53
N PHE A 253 -82.25 7.94 105.32
CA PHE A 253 -83.00 6.88 106.00
C PHE A 253 -82.70 6.83 107.50
N GLY A 254 -81.46 7.07 107.92
CA GLY A 254 -81.08 7.21 109.33
C GLY A 254 -81.76 8.39 110.01
N ILE A 255 -81.81 9.55 109.35
CA ILE A 255 -82.53 10.74 109.82
C ILE A 255 -84.03 10.43 109.95
N LEU A 256 -84.63 9.84 108.92
CA LEU A 256 -86.04 9.45 108.94
C LEU A 256 -86.32 8.48 110.09
N ASN A 257 -85.51 7.44 110.26
CA ASN A 257 -85.69 6.49 111.36
C ASN A 257 -85.59 7.17 112.73
N LEU A 258 -84.61 8.04 112.93
CA LEU A 258 -84.47 8.80 114.19
C LEU A 258 -85.66 9.74 114.40
N TYR A 259 -86.16 10.39 113.36
CA TYR A 259 -87.34 11.25 113.41
C TYR A 259 -88.58 10.46 113.85
N HIS A 260 -88.78 9.26 113.30
CA HIS A 260 -89.87 8.37 113.71
C HIS A 260 -89.72 7.92 115.17
N VAL A 261 -88.50 7.59 115.63
CA VAL A 261 -88.26 7.23 117.04
C VAL A 261 -88.58 8.40 117.98
N VAL A 262 -88.15 9.61 117.65
CA VAL A 262 -88.47 10.82 118.41
C VAL A 262 -89.97 11.11 118.40
N GLY A 263 -90.61 11.00 117.23
CA GLY A 263 -92.06 11.17 117.08
C GLY A 263 -92.87 10.15 117.88
N ALA A 264 -92.38 8.91 118.01
CA ALA A 264 -93.01 7.87 118.82
C ALA A 264 -92.92 8.15 120.34
N GLU A 265 -91.86 8.82 120.81
CA GLU A 265 -91.72 9.23 122.23
C GLU A 265 -92.51 10.50 122.57
N THR A 266 -92.68 11.44 121.62
CA THR A 266 -93.43 12.70 121.81
C THR A 266 -94.90 12.61 121.41
N GLY A 267 -95.33 11.56 120.71
CA GLY A 267 -96.70 11.42 120.20
C GLY A 267 -97.03 12.34 119.01
N GLU A 268 -96.03 13.00 118.42
CA GLU A 268 -96.17 13.94 117.30
C GLU A 268 -95.57 13.36 115.99
N GLU A 269 -96.00 12.16 115.59
CA GLU A 269 -95.46 11.51 114.37
C GLU A 269 -95.83 12.23 113.06
N ASP A 270 -96.84 13.10 113.02
CA ASP A 270 -97.39 13.62 111.77
C ASP A 270 -97.11 15.13 111.54
N GLY A 271 -96.33 15.44 110.50
CA GLY A 271 -96.24 16.81 109.97
C GLY A 271 -95.10 17.12 108.99
N VAL A 272 -94.10 16.23 108.81
CA VAL A 272 -92.98 16.46 107.88
C VAL A 272 -92.98 15.42 106.77
N GLN A 273 -92.73 15.83 105.52
CA GLN A 273 -92.70 14.91 104.38
C GLN A 273 -91.52 13.95 104.44
N VAL A 274 -91.71 12.73 103.91
CA VAL A 274 -90.74 11.62 103.97
C VAL A 274 -89.40 11.98 103.31
N GLU A 275 -89.39 12.81 102.26
CA GLU A 275 -88.15 13.20 101.57
C GLU A 275 -87.47 14.46 102.13
N ASP A 276 -88.10 15.17 103.07
CA ASP A 276 -87.59 16.43 103.60
C ASP A 276 -86.72 16.21 104.85
N SER A 277 -85.50 15.72 104.59
CA SER A 277 -84.55 15.35 105.63
C SER A 277 -84.06 16.53 106.48
N VAL A 278 -84.16 17.77 105.97
CA VAL A 278 -83.71 18.97 106.70
C VAL A 278 -84.69 19.29 107.82
N ASN A 279 -85.99 19.37 107.51
CA ASN A 279 -87.02 19.62 108.51
C ASN A 279 -87.15 18.47 109.52
N GLN A 280 -86.88 17.22 109.11
CA GLN A 280 -86.81 16.07 110.04
C GLN A 280 -85.66 16.22 111.06
N LEU A 281 -84.48 16.63 110.59
CA LEU A 281 -83.32 16.92 111.46
C LEU A 281 -83.58 18.07 112.41
N GLU A 282 -84.25 19.14 111.96
CA GLU A 282 -84.61 20.28 112.82
C GLU A 282 -85.53 19.84 113.96
N LYS A 283 -86.54 19.01 113.70
CA LYS A 283 -87.39 18.46 114.77
C LYS A 283 -86.64 17.55 115.73
N ILE A 284 -85.76 16.68 115.24
CA ILE A 284 -84.87 15.87 116.10
C ILE A 284 -83.98 16.78 116.95
N HIS A 285 -83.45 17.86 116.38
CA HIS A 285 -82.59 18.81 117.07
C HIS A 285 -83.34 19.52 118.22
N VAL A 286 -84.55 20.04 117.95
CA VAL A 286 -85.41 20.66 118.98
C VAL A 286 -85.67 19.66 120.11
N PHE A 287 -86.02 18.41 119.80
CA PHE A 287 -86.25 17.40 120.83
C PHE A 287 -85.01 17.09 121.67
N ILE A 288 -83.84 16.94 121.05
CA ILE A 288 -82.58 16.74 121.80
C ILE A 288 -82.29 17.97 122.67
N GLN A 289 -82.55 19.18 122.19
CA GLN A 289 -82.33 20.41 122.93
C GLN A 289 -83.28 20.52 124.12
N ASP A 290 -84.56 20.17 123.95
CA ASP A 290 -85.54 20.06 125.03
C ASP A 290 -85.10 19.03 126.09
N LEU A 291 -84.62 17.85 125.68
CA LEU A 291 -84.05 16.85 126.61
C LEU A 291 -82.79 17.36 127.34
N THR A 292 -81.97 18.15 126.66
CA THR A 292 -80.74 18.73 127.23
C THR A 292 -81.10 19.82 128.25
N ASP A 293 -82.10 20.64 127.95
CA ASP A 293 -82.63 21.66 128.85
C ASP A 293 -83.32 21.05 130.09
N ILE A 294 -84.02 19.91 129.92
CA ILE A 294 -84.59 19.14 131.04
C ILE A 294 -83.49 18.53 131.92
N SER A 295 -82.43 17.97 131.32
CA SER A 295 -81.34 17.34 132.08
C SER A 295 -80.39 18.35 132.76
N CYS A 296 -80.19 19.54 132.18
CA CYS A 296 -79.44 20.63 132.80
C CYS A 296 -80.26 21.42 133.85
N GLY A 297 -81.59 21.27 133.87
CA GLY A 297 -82.47 21.86 134.88
C GLY A 297 -82.52 21.14 136.24
N VAL A 298 -81.92 19.96 136.38
CA VAL A 298 -81.95 19.13 137.61
C VAL A 298 -80.58 19.07 138.31
N SER A 299 -79.83 20.18 138.31
CA SER A 299 -78.68 20.39 139.18
C SER A 299 -78.79 21.68 139.98
N LEU A 300 -79.76 21.73 140.90
CA LEU A 300 -79.71 22.32 142.25
C LEU A 300 -80.99 22.00 143.03
#